data_AF-A0A3N5PRG7-F1
#
_entry.id   AF-A0A3N5PRG7-F1
#
_cell.length_a   1.000
_cell.length_b   1.000
_cell.length_c   1.000
_cell.angle_alpha   90.00
_cell.angle_beta   90.00
_cell.angle_gamma   90.00
#
_symmetry.space_group_name_H-M   'P 1'
#
loop_
_entity.id
_entity.type
_entity.pdbx_description
1 polymer ?
#
loop_
_entity_poly.entity_id
_entity_poly.type
_entity_poly.pdbx_seq_one_letter_code
_entity_poly.pdbx_strand_id
1 'polypeptide(L)'
;MPKSDKDAEKLYRLYAPGLATAGAGAELALPAGEVHHSLHVLRLKVGQRVELFDGIGRVAVGAVAQAGRNEMSVRVDSVTGPLPRQGPQVELAFAVPKGNRLDWLLEKACELGVASLVPVIFE
;
A
#
# COMPACT_ATOMS: atom_id res chain seq x y z
N MET A 1 11.64 -29.22 10.06
CA MET A 1 11.11 -28.25 11.03
C MET A 1 11.44 -26.85 10.51
N PRO A 2 10.47 -26.07 10.01
CA PRO A 2 10.74 -24.70 9.61
C PRO A 2 11.05 -23.86 10.86
N LYS A 3 12.12 -23.06 10.80
CA LYS A 3 12.55 -22.19 11.88
C LYS A 3 11.45 -21.17 12.20
N SER A 4 11.22 -20.98 13.50
CA SER A 4 10.32 -20.01 14.11
C SER A 4 10.42 -18.61 13.45
N ASP A 5 9.27 -18.10 13.01
CA ASP A 5 9.02 -16.80 12.35
C ASP A 5 9.11 -15.60 13.32
N LYS A 6 10.13 -15.58 14.20
CA LYS A 6 10.24 -14.60 15.31
C LYS A 6 11.14 -13.40 15.03
N ASP A 7 11.82 -13.37 13.89
CA ASP A 7 12.73 -12.28 13.48
C ASP A 7 12.31 -11.65 12.14
N ALA A 8 11.01 -11.68 11.81
CA ALA A 8 10.50 -10.94 10.66
C ALA A 8 10.61 -9.43 10.96
N GLU A 9 11.64 -8.79 10.41
CA GLU A 9 11.81 -7.34 10.44
C GLU A 9 10.52 -6.68 9.93
N LYS A 10 9.83 -5.93 10.80
CA LYS A 10 8.57 -5.28 10.45
C LYS A 10 8.84 -4.20 9.41
N LEU A 11 8.45 -4.45 8.16
CA LEU A 11 8.55 -3.48 7.07
C LEU A 11 7.36 -2.53 7.07
N TYR A 12 7.62 -1.23 6.88
CA TYR A 12 6.56 -0.28 6.56
C TYR A 12 6.07 -0.51 5.13
N ARG A 13 4.75 -0.49 4.94
CA ARG A 13 4.10 -0.67 3.64
C ARG A 13 3.76 0.69 3.06
N LEU A 14 4.27 0.99 1.87
CA LEU A 14 4.12 2.28 1.20
C LEU A 14 3.43 2.12 -0.15
N TYR A 15 2.48 3.00 -0.45
CA TYR A 15 1.80 2.98 -1.73
C TYR A 15 2.69 3.57 -2.84
N ALA A 16 2.93 2.78 -3.89
CA ALA A 16 3.79 3.13 -5.01
C ALA A 16 3.17 2.66 -6.35
N PRO A 17 2.25 3.44 -6.96
CA PRO A 17 1.57 3.04 -8.20
C PRO A 17 2.54 2.82 -9.37
N GLY A 18 3.72 3.46 -9.36
CA GLY A 18 4.77 3.23 -10.36
C GLY A 18 5.28 1.78 -10.41
N LEU A 19 5.10 1.00 -9.32
CA LEU A 19 5.44 -0.41 -9.26
C LEU A 19 4.70 -1.26 -10.30
N ALA A 20 3.53 -0.82 -10.76
CA ALA A 20 2.76 -1.53 -11.80
C ALA A 20 3.56 -1.77 -13.10
N THR A 21 4.60 -0.96 -13.35
CA THR A 21 5.45 -1.05 -14.56
C THR A 21 6.93 -1.32 -14.25
N ALA A 22 7.31 -1.35 -12.98
CA ALA A 22 8.71 -1.50 -12.57
C ALA A 22 9.08 -2.95 -12.22
N GLY A 23 10.37 -3.26 -12.34
CA GLY A 23 10.97 -4.53 -11.97
C GLY A 23 12.09 -4.38 -10.95
N ALA A 24 12.72 -5.49 -10.59
CA ALA A 24 13.91 -5.48 -9.73
C ALA A 24 15.03 -4.60 -10.35
N GLY A 25 15.73 -3.85 -9.51
CA GLY A 25 16.75 -2.88 -9.90
C GLY A 25 16.23 -1.49 -10.26
N ALA A 26 14.91 -1.32 -10.45
CA ALA A 26 14.33 -0.01 -10.70
C ALA A 26 14.39 0.88 -9.44
N GLU A 27 14.51 2.19 -9.65
CA GLU A 27 14.34 3.19 -8.60
C GLU A 27 12.99 3.88 -8.78
N LEU A 28 12.16 3.82 -7.75
CA LEU A 28 10.79 4.32 -7.76
C LEU A 28 10.66 5.53 -6.86
N ALA A 29 10.26 6.68 -7.42
CA ALA A 29 9.84 7.83 -6.65
C ALA A 29 8.46 7.57 -6.02
N LEU A 30 8.30 7.95 -4.75
CA LEU A 30 7.02 7.86 -4.07
C LEU A 30 6.08 9.01 -4.47
N PRO A 31 4.76 8.80 -4.50
CA PRO A 31 3.78 9.87 -4.69
C PRO A 31 3.91 10.94 -3.60
N ALA A 32 3.63 12.19 -3.92
CA ALA A 32 3.75 13.32 -2.97
C ALA A 32 3.00 13.09 -1.65
N GLY A 33 1.82 12.45 -1.70
CA GLY A 33 1.06 12.11 -0.49
C GLY A 33 1.76 11.10 0.42
N GLU A 34 2.49 10.14 -0.17
CA GLU A 34 3.22 9.10 0.58
C GLU A 34 4.56 9.62 1.12
N VAL A 35 5.18 10.58 0.42
CA VAL A 35 6.47 11.18 0.82
C VAL A 35 6.36 11.86 2.19
N HIS A 36 5.29 12.64 2.43
CA HIS A 36 5.14 13.34 3.71
C HIS A 36 5.02 12.35 4.88
N HIS A 37 4.16 11.33 4.72
CA HIS A 37 3.99 10.28 5.73
C HIS A 37 5.32 9.57 6.00
N SER A 38 6.01 9.17 4.93
CA SER A 38 7.28 8.43 5.00
C SER A 38 8.41 9.21 5.71
N LEU A 39 8.58 10.50 5.40
CA LEU A 39 9.69 11.31 5.93
C LEU A 39 9.41 11.93 7.30
N HIS A 40 8.18 12.35 7.58
CA HIS A 40 7.88 13.13 8.77
C HIS A 40 7.19 12.31 9.87
N VAL A 41 6.35 11.34 9.49
CA VAL A 41 5.64 10.49 10.44
C VAL A 41 6.47 9.24 10.74
N LEU A 42 6.83 8.47 9.71
CA LEU A 42 7.62 7.26 9.85
C LEU A 42 9.12 7.54 10.02
N ARG A 43 9.58 8.72 9.60
CA ARG A 43 10.98 9.19 9.71
C ARG A 43 11.97 8.25 9.05
N LEU A 44 11.58 7.74 7.87
CA LEU A 44 12.40 6.82 7.10
C LEU A 44 13.69 7.49 6.62
N LYS A 45 14.78 6.71 6.62
CA LYS A 45 16.13 7.12 6.22
C LYS A 45 16.64 6.25 5.09
N VAL A 46 17.58 6.79 4.32
CA VAL A 46 18.31 6.05 3.28
C VAL A 46 18.85 4.73 3.85
N GLY A 47 18.67 3.66 3.09
CA GLY A 47 19.08 2.30 3.44
C GLY A 47 18.06 1.49 4.25
N GLN A 48 17.00 2.10 4.80
CA GLN A 48 15.96 1.34 5.48
C GLN A 48 15.11 0.54 4.48
N ARG A 49 14.70 -0.66 4.89
CA ARG A 49 13.87 -1.55 4.07
C ARG A 49 12.40 -1.20 4.21
N VAL A 50 11.68 -1.30 3.10
CA VAL A 50 10.24 -1.05 3.01
C VAL A 50 9.59 -2.07 2.06
N GLU A 51 8.29 -2.26 2.23
CA GLU A 51 7.45 -2.97 1.26
C GLU A 51 6.67 -1.93 0.44
N LEU A 52 6.72 -2.05 -0.88
CA LEU A 52 5.94 -1.24 -1.80
C LEU A 52 4.74 -2.04 -2.30
N PHE A 53 3.61 -1.39 -2.55
CA PHE A 53 2.46 -2.00 -3.21
C PHE A 53 1.82 -1.06 -4.24
N ASP A 54 1.28 -1.62 -5.32
CA ASP A 54 0.68 -0.85 -6.44
C ASP A 54 -0.84 -0.67 -6.35
N GLY A 55 -1.49 -1.33 -5.39
CA GLY A 55 -2.95 -1.31 -5.19
C GLY A 55 -3.74 -2.23 -6.12
N ILE A 56 -3.08 -2.89 -7.07
CA ILE A 56 -3.69 -3.84 -8.02
C ILE A 56 -3.14 -5.27 -7.89
N GLY A 57 -2.23 -5.49 -6.94
CA GLY A 57 -1.84 -6.82 -6.46
C GLY A 57 -0.35 -7.11 -6.53
N ARG A 58 0.48 -6.20 -7.07
CA ARG A 58 1.94 -6.35 -6.98
C ARG A 58 2.45 -5.77 -5.68
N VAL A 59 3.42 -6.47 -5.11
CA VAL A 59 4.19 -6.02 -3.96
C VAL A 59 5.67 -6.13 -4.28
N ALA A 60 6.48 -5.30 -3.66
CA ALA A 60 7.92 -5.33 -3.83
C ALA A 60 8.62 -5.03 -2.51
N VAL A 61 9.82 -5.58 -2.34
CA VAL A 61 10.69 -5.19 -1.24
C VAL A 61 11.83 -4.36 -1.82
N GLY A 62 12.21 -3.31 -1.11
CA GLY A 62 13.29 -2.44 -1.52
C GLY A 62 13.89 -1.67 -0.36
N ALA A 63 14.91 -0.88 -0.66
CA ALA A 63 15.56 0.01 0.29
C ALA A 63 15.41 1.47 -0.15
N VAL A 64 15.22 2.37 0.81
CA VAL A 64 15.19 3.82 0.55
C VAL A 64 16.50 4.23 -0.11
N ALA A 65 16.42 4.72 -1.34
CA ALA A 65 17.57 5.16 -2.13
C ALA A 65 17.85 6.65 -1.90
N GLN A 66 16.79 7.47 -1.87
CA GLN A 66 16.87 8.89 -1.58
C GLN A 66 15.82 9.29 -0.53
N ALA A 67 16.22 10.18 0.40
CA ALA A 67 15.32 10.81 1.35
C ALA A 67 15.66 12.31 1.42
N GLY A 68 14.95 13.12 0.64
CA GLY A 68 15.10 14.57 0.59
C GLY A 68 14.10 15.28 1.51
N ARG A 69 13.88 16.58 1.27
CA ARG A 69 12.88 17.35 2.04
C ARG A 69 11.45 17.01 1.63
N ASN A 70 11.20 16.92 0.32
CA ASN A 70 9.87 16.72 -0.28
C ASN A 70 9.89 15.61 -1.35
N GLU A 71 10.95 14.81 -1.39
CA GLU A 71 11.11 13.73 -2.35
C GLU A 71 11.72 12.51 -1.66
N MET A 72 11.32 11.34 -2.11
CA MET A 72 11.82 10.08 -1.61
C MET A 72 11.74 9.04 -2.72
N SER A 73 12.78 8.21 -2.83
CA SER A 73 12.82 7.11 -3.77
C SER A 73 13.22 5.81 -3.09
N VAL A 74 12.79 4.70 -3.65
CA VAL A 74 13.07 3.35 -3.19
C VAL A 74 13.65 2.54 -4.34
N ARG A 75 14.81 1.94 -4.12
CA ARG A 75 15.39 0.97 -5.05
C ARG A 75 14.75 -0.39 -4.78
N VAL A 76 14.16 -0.97 -5.83
CA VAL A 76 13.43 -2.23 -5.79
C VAL A 76 14.41 -3.39 -5.82
N ASP A 77 14.39 -4.24 -4.80
CA ASP A 77 15.23 -5.43 -4.71
C ASP A 77 14.52 -6.64 -5.33
N SER A 78 13.23 -6.79 -5.06
CA SER A 78 12.40 -7.89 -5.58
C SER A 78 10.96 -7.46 -5.79
N VAL A 79 10.27 -8.11 -6.73
CA VAL A 79 8.85 -7.89 -7.04
C VAL A 79 8.12 -9.22 -7.00
N THR A 80 6.93 -9.24 -6.41
CA THR A 80 6.04 -10.39 -6.30
C THR A 80 4.64 -10.01 -6.80
N GLY A 81 3.98 -10.95 -7.49
CA GLY A 81 2.60 -10.79 -7.96
C GLY A 81 2.47 -10.47 -9.46
N PRO A 82 1.27 -10.07 -9.92
CA PRO A 82 0.11 -9.74 -9.12
C PRO A 82 -0.43 -10.95 -8.36
N LEU A 83 -0.68 -10.78 -7.06
CA LEU A 83 -1.30 -11.81 -6.25
C LEU A 83 -2.82 -11.82 -6.54
N PRO A 84 -3.41 -12.98 -6.87
CA PRO A 84 -4.84 -13.06 -7.09
C PRO A 84 -5.58 -12.75 -5.78
N ARG A 85 -6.69 -11.99 -5.87
CA ARG A 85 -7.60 -11.83 -4.74
C ARG A 85 -8.13 -13.20 -4.34
N GLN A 86 -8.05 -13.50 -3.06
CA GLN A 86 -8.54 -14.75 -2.48
C GLN A 86 -10.00 -14.57 -2.07
N GLY A 87 -10.85 -15.58 -2.29
CA GLY A 87 -12.24 -15.58 -1.84
C GLY A 87 -13.23 -14.87 -2.79
N PRO A 88 -14.52 -14.80 -2.39
CA PRO A 88 -15.58 -14.22 -3.20
C PRO A 88 -15.38 -12.71 -3.38
N GLN A 89 -15.70 -12.21 -4.58
CA GLN A 89 -15.69 -10.79 -4.88
C GLN A 89 -17.02 -10.18 -4.45
N VAL A 90 -17.01 -9.41 -3.36
CA VAL A 90 -18.19 -8.72 -2.84
C VAL A 90 -18.23 -7.29 -3.38
N GLU A 91 -19.33 -6.92 -4.02
CA GLU A 91 -19.68 -5.54 -4.34
C GLU A 91 -20.71 -5.02 -3.33
N LEU A 92 -20.42 -3.91 -2.68
CA LEU A 92 -21.28 -3.30 -1.68
C LEU A 92 -21.91 -2.02 -2.25
N ALA A 93 -23.20 -2.11 -2.59
CA ALA A 93 -24.02 -0.94 -2.86
C ALA A 93 -24.58 -0.39 -1.54
N PHE A 94 -24.44 0.92 -1.29
CA PHE A 94 -24.85 1.52 -0.02
C PHE A 94 -25.43 2.93 -0.18
N ALA A 95 -26.40 3.27 0.67
CA ALA A 95 -26.87 4.65 0.82
C ALA A 95 -25.78 5.48 1.51
N VAL A 96 -25.46 6.67 0.97
CA VAL A 96 -24.37 7.51 1.49
C VAL A 96 -24.68 7.99 2.92
N PRO A 97 -23.95 7.53 3.95
CA PRO A 97 -24.18 7.94 5.32
C PRO A 97 -23.72 9.38 5.55
N LYS A 98 -24.34 10.08 6.50
CA LYS A 98 -23.88 11.41 6.93
C LYS A 98 -22.73 11.33 7.94
N GLY A 99 -21.80 12.28 7.83
CA GLY A 99 -20.68 12.45 8.77
C GLY A 99 -19.73 11.25 8.81
N ASN A 100 -19.10 11.02 9.96
CA ASN A 100 -18.02 10.04 10.15
C ASN A 100 -18.43 8.57 9.94
N ARG A 101 -19.72 8.28 9.70
CA ARG A 101 -20.19 6.92 9.39
C ARG A 101 -19.69 6.45 8.03
N LEU A 102 -19.45 7.37 7.09
CA LEU A 102 -18.87 7.02 5.80
C LEU A 102 -17.43 6.52 5.99
N ASP A 103 -16.61 7.23 6.76
CA ASP A 103 -15.22 6.84 7.03
C ASP A 103 -15.14 5.43 7.65
N TRP A 104 -16.00 5.16 8.64
CA TRP A 104 -16.09 3.85 9.25
C TRP A 104 -16.50 2.75 8.26
N LEU A 105 -17.48 3.02 7.39
CA LEU A 105 -17.92 2.06 6.37
C LEU A 105 -16.78 1.75 5.39
N LEU A 106 -16.06 2.76 4.92
CA LEU A 106 -14.93 2.59 4.01
C LEU A 106 -13.82 1.76 4.66
N GLU A 107 -13.46 2.07 5.90
CA GLU A 107 -12.46 1.31 6.67
C GLU A 107 -12.85 -0.16 6.78
N LYS A 108 -14.08 -0.45 7.21
CA LYS A 108 -14.53 -1.83 7.42
C LYS A 108 -14.74 -2.60 6.13
N ALA A 109 -15.18 -1.94 5.08
CA ALA A 109 -15.25 -2.55 3.75
C ALA A 109 -13.86 -2.95 3.24
N CYS A 110 -12.85 -2.08 3.40
CA CYS A 110 -11.48 -2.40 3.03
C CYS A 110 -10.89 -3.54 3.86
N GLU A 111 -11.07 -3.53 5.19
CA GLU A 111 -10.60 -4.59 6.09
C GLU A 111 -11.21 -5.97 5.78
N LEU A 112 -12.50 -6.00 5.41
CA LEU A 112 -13.22 -7.21 5.04
C LEU A 112 -12.94 -7.67 3.60
N GLY A 113 -12.14 -6.94 2.83
CA GLY A 113 -11.78 -7.30 1.47
C GLY A 113 -12.90 -7.10 0.45
N VAL A 114 -13.81 -6.15 0.70
CA VAL A 114 -14.83 -5.74 -0.28
C VAL A 114 -14.13 -5.31 -1.57
N ALA A 115 -14.60 -5.83 -2.70
CA ALA A 115 -13.97 -5.64 -4.01
C ALA A 115 -14.36 -4.30 -4.65
N SER A 116 -15.62 -3.88 -4.45
CA SER A 116 -16.20 -2.68 -5.05
C SER A 116 -17.18 -2.00 -4.09
N LEU A 117 -17.16 -0.67 -4.08
CA LEU A 117 -18.02 0.18 -3.25
C LEU A 117 -18.83 1.09 -4.17
N VAL A 118 -20.16 0.90 -4.18
CA VAL A 118 -21.08 1.62 -5.07
C VAL A 118 -21.99 2.52 -4.22
N PRO A 119 -21.69 3.83 -4.11
CA PRO A 119 -22.61 4.75 -3.45
C PRO A 119 -23.88 4.92 -4.29
N VAL A 120 -25.03 4.76 -3.65
CA VAL A 120 -26.36 4.91 -4.27
C VAL A 120 -27.07 6.11 -3.66
N ILE A 121 -27.59 6.98 -4.54
CA ILE A 121 -28.46 8.09 -4.18
C ILE A 121 -29.89 7.63 -4.41
N PHE A 122 -30.72 7.71 -3.37
CA PHE A 122 -32.14 7.41 -3.44
C PHE A 122 -32.92 8.72 -3.52
N GLU A 123 -33.96 8.74 -4.34
CA GLU A 123 -34.94 9.84 -4.45
C GLU A 123 -36.10 9.66 -3.46
#